data_AF-A0A5C8RZ82-F1
#
_entry.id   AF-A0A5C8RZ82-F1
#
_cell.length_a   1.000
_cell.length_b   1.000
_cell.length_c   1.000
_cell.angle_alpha   90.00
_cell.angle_beta   90.00
_cell.angle_gamma   90.00
#
_symmetry.space_group_name_H-M   'P 1'
#
loop_
_entity.id
_entity.type
_entity.pdbx_description
1 polymer ?
#
loop_
_entity_poly.entity_id
_entity_poly.type
_entity_poly.pdbx_seq_one_letter_code
_entity_poly.pdbx_strand_id
1 'polypeptide(L)' 'SRTATAAIRAADDPRCAAEIAESAAAFVPGAWSLAVDILDDALGIGRQAPDVDLIAARGRLDAARAVAHA' A
#
# COMPACT_ATOMS: atom_id res chain seq x y z
N SER A 1 7.85 1.28 -24.97
CA SER A 1 8.74 1.82 -23.93
C SER A 1 8.12 1.52 -22.57
N ARG A 2 8.85 0.91 -21.62
CA ARG A 2 8.34 0.58 -20.27
C ARG A 2 7.86 1.82 -19.50
N THR A 3 8.59 2.93 -19.63
CA THR A 3 8.28 4.20 -18.97
C THR A 3 6.93 4.77 -19.38
N ALA A 4 6.57 4.66 -20.67
CA ALA A 4 5.27 5.15 -21.16
C ALA A 4 4.09 4.33 -20.61
N THR A 5 4.24 3.00 -20.55
CA THR A 5 3.22 2.11 -19.95
C THR A 5 3.06 2.35 -18.45
N ALA A 6 4.17 2.57 -17.76
CA ALA A 6 4.17 2.85 -16.32
C ALA A 6 3.54 4.23 -16.03
N ALA A 7 3.81 5.25 -16.86
CA ALA A 7 3.16 6.57 -16.76
C ALA A 7 1.65 6.52 -17.02
N ILE A 8 1.17 5.70 -17.97
CA ILE A 8 -0.27 5.51 -18.23
C ILE A 8 -0.94 4.86 -17.01
N ARG A 9 -0.35 3.81 -16.44
CA ARG A 9 -0.92 3.15 -15.25
C ARG A 9 -0.91 4.03 -14.01
N ALA A 10 0.11 4.87 -13.85
CA ALA A 10 0.17 5.86 -12.79
C ALA A 10 -0.95 6.90 -12.87
N ALA A 11 -1.50 7.18 -14.06
CA ALA A 11 -2.63 8.09 -14.20
C ALA A 11 -3.94 7.51 -13.63
N ASP A 12 -4.07 6.18 -13.60
CA ASP A 12 -5.30 5.48 -13.22
C ASP A 12 -5.22 4.77 -11.86
N ASP A 13 -4.01 4.47 -11.35
CA ASP A 13 -3.80 3.76 -10.08
C ASP A 13 -2.76 4.49 -9.20
N PRO A 14 -3.16 5.00 -8.01
CA PRO A 14 -2.25 5.67 -7.09
C PRO A 14 -1.11 4.77 -6.58
N ARG A 15 -1.30 3.44 -6.50
CA ARG A 15 -0.19 2.53 -6.15
C ARG A 15 0.90 2.56 -7.23
N CYS A 16 0.49 2.54 -8.49
CA CYS A 16 1.41 2.58 -9.61
C CYS A 16 2.10 3.96 -9.72
N ALA A 17 1.38 5.04 -9.38
CA ALA A 17 1.97 6.38 -9.26
C ALA A 17 3.03 6.48 -8.17
N ALA A 18 2.77 5.88 -6.99
CA ALA A 18 3.73 5.82 -5.90
C ALA A 18 4.99 5.02 -6.27
N GLU A 19 4.86 3.86 -6.92
CA GLU A 19 6.01 3.06 -7.40
C GLU A 19 6.91 3.84 -8.37
N ILE A 20 6.33 4.65 -9.25
CA ILE A 20 7.07 5.52 -10.17
C ILE A 20 7.85 6.58 -9.39
N ALA A 21 7.20 7.26 -8.44
CA ALA A 21 7.81 8.30 -7.63
C ALA A 21 8.94 7.72 -6.76
N GLU A 22 8.76 6.54 -6.17
CA GLU A 22 9.79 5.80 -5.43
C GLU A 22 11.00 5.51 -6.33
N SER A 23 10.77 4.99 -7.53
CA SER A 23 11.82 4.68 -8.50
C SER A 23 12.63 5.91 -8.92
N ALA A 24 12.01 7.10 -8.86
CA ALA A 24 12.66 8.38 -9.17
C ALA A 24 13.46 8.97 -7.99
N ALA A 25 13.31 8.46 -6.77
CA ALA A 25 13.93 9.03 -5.56
C ALA A 25 15.46 9.13 -5.62
N ALA A 26 16.12 8.23 -6.36
CA ALA A 26 17.57 8.26 -6.56
C ALA A 26 18.05 9.45 -7.43
N PHE A 27 17.14 10.08 -8.20
CA PHE A 27 17.49 11.09 -9.20
C PHE A 27 16.76 12.42 -9.00
N VAL A 28 15.60 12.39 -8.35
CA VAL A 28 14.73 13.56 -8.16
C VAL A 28 14.53 13.79 -6.67
N PRO A 29 15.12 14.85 -6.10
CA PRO A 29 14.89 15.24 -4.72
C PRO A 29 13.39 15.42 -4.44
N GLY A 30 12.91 14.88 -3.34
CA GLY A 30 11.49 14.95 -2.94
C GLY A 30 10.57 13.89 -3.54
N ALA A 31 11.03 13.09 -4.52
CA ALA A 31 10.20 12.04 -5.11
C ALA A 31 9.86 10.91 -4.11
N TRP A 32 10.73 10.65 -3.13
CA TRP A 32 10.41 9.75 -2.01
C TRP A 32 9.24 10.27 -1.17
N SER A 33 9.27 11.55 -0.77
CA SER A 33 8.17 12.16 0.00
C SER A 33 6.86 12.12 -0.78
N LEU A 34 6.92 12.43 -2.08
CA LEU A 34 5.76 12.34 -2.97
C LEU A 34 5.17 10.91 -3.04
N ALA A 35 6.01 9.88 -3.10
CA ALA A 35 5.55 8.49 -3.10
C ALA A 35 4.79 8.16 -1.79
N VAL A 36 5.29 8.63 -0.65
CA VAL A 36 4.65 8.46 0.66
C VAL A 36 3.30 9.19 0.72
N ASP A 37 3.25 10.44 0.26
CA ASP A 37 2.02 11.24 0.27
C ASP A 37 0.92 10.58 -0.58
N ILE A 38 1.27 10.08 -1.78
CA ILE A 38 0.33 9.36 -2.66
C ILE A 38 -0.23 8.11 -1.97
N LEU A 39 0.61 7.36 -1.24
CA LEU A 39 0.18 6.16 -0.53
C LEU A 39 -0.68 6.48 0.70
N ASP A 40 -0.37 7.55 1.42
CA ASP A 40 -1.18 7.98 2.57
C ASP A 40 -2.57 8.48 2.12
N ASP A 41 -2.62 9.28 1.05
CA ASP A 41 -3.87 9.77 0.48
C ASP A 41 -4.74 8.61 -0.04
N ALA A 42 -4.15 7.69 -0.82
CA ALA A 42 -4.91 6.63 -1.47
C ALA A 42 -5.29 5.46 -0.55
N LEU A 43 -4.41 5.10 0.39
CA LEU A 43 -4.54 3.88 1.18
C LEU A 43 -4.63 4.14 2.68
N GLY A 44 -4.32 5.36 3.13
CA GLY A 44 -4.18 5.67 4.55
C GLY A 44 -3.08 4.87 5.21
N ILE A 45 -2.04 4.50 4.46
CA ILE A 45 -0.90 3.77 5.01
C ILE A 45 -0.18 4.72 5.96
N GLY A 46 -0.18 4.41 7.25
CA GLY A 46 0.32 5.29 8.30
C GLY A 46 -0.77 5.80 9.23
N ARG A 47 -2.06 5.71 8.83
CA ARG A 47 -3.17 5.90 9.78
C ARG A 47 -3.18 4.76 10.78
N GLN A 48 -3.25 5.11 12.07
CA GLN A 48 -3.42 4.12 13.12
C GLN A 48 -4.64 3.27 12.81
N ALA A 49 -4.46 1.95 12.77
CA ALA A 49 -5.57 1.03 12.63
C ALA A 49 -6.57 1.27 13.77
N PRO A 50 -7.88 1.12 13.52
CA PRO A 50 -8.87 1.16 14.59
C PRO A 50 -8.50 0.15 15.68
N ASP A 51 -8.83 0.48 16.93
CA ASP A 51 -8.66 -0.46 18.04
C ASP A 51 -9.28 -1.81 17.69
N VAL A 52 -8.50 -2.87 17.86
CA VAL A 52 -8.95 -4.22 17.55
C VAL A 52 -9.34 -4.92 18.85
N ASP A 53 -10.54 -5.49 18.89
CA ASP A 53 -10.89 -6.44 19.95
C ASP A 53 -10.06 -7.70 19.78
N LEU A 54 -9.09 -7.87 20.69
CA LEU A 54 -8.14 -8.97 20.68
C LEU A 54 -8.80 -10.34 20.87
N ILE A 55 -9.91 -10.42 21.61
CA ILE A 55 -10.63 -11.68 21.83
C ILE A 55 -11.36 -12.09 20.56
N ALA A 56 -12.08 -11.16 19.93
CA ALA A 56 -12.74 -11.42 18.65
C ALA A 56 -11.73 -11.72 17.53
N ALA A 57 -10.57 -11.04 17.52
CA ALA A 57 -9.50 -11.30 16.56
C ALA A 57 -8.90 -12.69 16.72
N ARG A 58 -8.67 -13.13 17.98
CA ARG A 58 -8.22 -14.49 18.29
C ARG A 58 -9.19 -15.54 17.76
N GLY A 59 -10.48 -15.38 18.04
CA GLY A 59 -11.51 -16.32 17.58
C GLY A 59 -11.53 -16.46 16.05
N ARG A 60 -11.42 -15.34 15.32
CA ARG A 60 -11.34 -15.35 13.84
C ARG A 60 -10.10 -16.08 13.33
N LEU A 61 -8.95 -15.88 13.98
CA LEU A 61 -7.69 -16.56 13.62
C LEU A 61 -7.77 -18.08 13.85
N ASP A 62 -8.30 -18.48 15.01
CA ASP A 62 -8.39 -19.90 15.36
C ASP A 62 -9.37 -20.64 14.43
N ALA A 63 -10.49 -20.01 14.07
CA ALA A 63 -11.42 -20.54 13.06
C ALA A 63 -10.76 -20.70 11.69
N ALA A 64 -9.98 -19.71 11.23
CA ALA A 64 -9.28 -19.79 9.96
C ALA A 64 -8.23 -20.92 9.95
N ARG A 65 -7.49 -21.11 11.05
CA ARG A 65 -6.55 -22.23 11.21
C ARG A 65 -7.25 -23.58 11.18
N ALA A 66 -8.41 -23.70 11.84
CA ALA A 66 -9.18 -24.93 11.82
C ALA A 66 -9.64 -25.30 10.40
N VAL A 67 -10.02 -24.32 9.58
CA VAL A 67 -10.37 -24.54 8.16
C VAL A 67 -9.14 -24.90 7.33
N ALA A 68 -7.99 -24.29 7.58
CA ALA A 68 -6.76 -24.55 6.83
C ALA A 68 -6.11 -25.92 7.13
N HIS A 69 -6.46 -26.52 8.27
CA HIS A 69 -5.97 -27.83 8.70
C HIS A 69 -7.00 -28.96 8.57
N ALA A 70 -8.16 -28.69 7.96
CA ALA A 70 -9.19 -29.67 7.60
C ALA A 70 -8.99 -30.16 6.16
#